data_AF-A0A7W1T1W9-F1
#
_entry.id   AF-A0A7W1T1W9-F1
#
_cell.length_a   1.000
_cell.length_b   1.000
_cell.length_c   1.000
_cell.angle_alpha   90.00
_cell.angle_beta   90.00
_cell.angle_gamma   90.00
#
_symmetry.space_group_name_H-M   'P 1'
#
loop_
_entity.id
_entity.type
_entity.pdbx_description
1 polymer ?
#
loop_
_entity_poly.entity_id
_entity_poly.type
_entity_poly.pdbx_seq_one_letter_code
_entity_poly.pdbx_strand_id
1 'polypeptide(L)'
;VTETLLFYHPAVWWLNGRIRMEREHCCDDLAVAVCEDVVGYARALTLMEHWRTVPSLAMAANRGCLATRVRRLLGADYSRNQGRGLASIVSVVSLVASIVAANAVLGISLPARAQSAVPPPPAPAPVVRVNPATPPAKHRTNLSPSPTATPSHVAPTSSTTAPAPAQAQTDQPYSTQMQAVGLGRLGPDELMALKIQNVTPEYVRGLQAEGVHSDADTVMAMKIQGVTPEYVRDLKAAGLRPSDDEIIALKIQGITPADARAFQAQDLRPTAGELVALRIQGATPEYVAGLHAQGVKPKPDDVVAMRIQGVTPEYIQALRTAGLNPTVEQVIAFKIQNVSPGYVTALQSLGLRLTADDLVSAKIQGITPELVESARQHGFKDLTLDKLLQLQRIGVLDKHADI
;
A
#
# COMPACT_ATOMS: atom_id res chain seq x y z
N VAL A 1 5.84 -19.40 -4.08
CA VAL A 1 6.56 -18.38 -3.31
C VAL A 1 5.69 -17.14 -3.09
N THR A 2 5.47 -16.24 -4.07
CA THR A 2 4.64 -15.02 -3.87
C THR A 2 3.19 -15.31 -3.46
N GLU A 3 2.54 -16.31 -4.06
CA GLU A 3 1.19 -16.77 -3.69
C GLU A 3 1.11 -17.34 -2.25
N THR A 4 2.23 -17.83 -1.71
CA THR A 4 2.34 -18.35 -0.34
C THR A 4 2.54 -17.22 0.68
N LEU A 5 3.42 -16.25 0.36
CA LEU A 5 3.80 -15.16 1.27
C LEU A 5 2.73 -14.05 1.39
N LEU A 6 1.88 -13.89 0.38
CA LEU A 6 0.85 -12.83 0.33
C LEU A 6 -0.57 -13.41 0.21
N PHE A 7 -0.79 -14.63 0.72
CA PHE A 7 -2.08 -15.32 0.63
C PHE A 7 -3.24 -14.58 1.32
N TYR A 8 -2.98 -13.58 2.18
CA TYR A 8 -4.00 -12.77 2.85
C TYR A 8 -4.27 -11.42 2.16
N HIS A 9 -3.53 -11.06 1.10
CA HIS A 9 -3.62 -9.74 0.47
C HIS A 9 -4.63 -9.73 -0.70
N PRO A 10 -5.72 -8.93 -0.66
CA PRO A 10 -6.77 -8.96 -1.68
C PRO A 10 -6.29 -8.69 -3.11
N ALA A 11 -5.27 -7.83 -3.29
CA ALA A 11 -4.69 -7.58 -4.61
C ALA A 11 -3.93 -8.80 -5.17
N VAL A 12 -3.39 -9.68 -4.30
CA VAL A 12 -2.73 -10.92 -4.73
C VAL A 12 -3.76 -12.01 -5.05
N TRP A 13 -4.88 -12.07 -4.34
CA TRP A 13 -6.03 -12.88 -4.78
C TRP A 13 -6.57 -12.44 -6.15
N TRP A 14 -6.72 -11.13 -6.34
CA TRP A 14 -7.13 -10.58 -7.64
C TRP A 14 -6.11 -10.90 -8.74
N LEU A 15 -4.81 -10.71 -8.47
CA LEU A 15 -3.74 -10.97 -9.44
C LEU A 15 -3.61 -12.46 -9.77
N ASN A 16 -3.63 -13.34 -8.77
CA ASN A 16 -3.59 -14.79 -8.99
C ASN A 16 -4.86 -15.29 -9.68
N GLY A 17 -6.02 -14.72 -9.35
CA GLY A 17 -7.27 -14.91 -10.07
C GLY A 17 -7.12 -14.50 -11.54
N ARG A 18 -6.52 -13.34 -11.82
CA ARG A 18 -6.26 -12.87 -13.19
C ARG A 18 -5.29 -13.79 -13.93
N ILE A 19 -4.16 -14.16 -13.32
CA ILE A 19 -3.16 -15.08 -13.91
C ILE A 19 -3.80 -16.44 -14.21
N ARG A 20 -4.63 -16.98 -13.31
CA ARG A 20 -5.37 -18.23 -13.53
C ARG A 20 -6.35 -18.08 -14.70
N MET A 21 -7.10 -16.97 -14.79
CA MET A 21 -7.99 -16.71 -15.93
C MET A 21 -7.24 -16.59 -17.27
N GLU A 22 -6.12 -15.85 -17.33
CA GLU A 22 -5.32 -15.74 -18.57
C GLU A 22 -4.71 -17.08 -18.98
N ARG A 23 -4.28 -17.91 -18.02
CA ARG A 23 -3.80 -19.27 -18.31
C ARG A 23 -4.88 -20.15 -18.93
N GLU A 24 -6.10 -20.12 -18.39
CA GLU A 24 -7.24 -20.83 -18.98
C GLU A 24 -7.57 -20.29 -20.38
N HIS A 25 -7.48 -18.98 -20.61
CA HIS A 25 -7.68 -18.38 -21.93
C HIS A 25 -6.64 -18.81 -22.96
N CYS A 26 -5.35 -18.82 -22.60
CA CYS A 26 -4.30 -19.35 -23.49
C CYS A 26 -4.48 -20.84 -23.78
N CYS A 27 -4.93 -21.64 -22.81
CA CYS A 27 -5.26 -23.06 -23.02
C CYS A 27 -6.46 -23.23 -23.97
N ASP A 28 -7.51 -22.43 -23.81
CA ASP A 28 -8.68 -22.44 -24.71
C ASP A 28 -8.28 -22.09 -26.15
N ASP A 29 -7.47 -21.03 -26.33
CA ASP A 29 -7.00 -20.59 -27.66
C ASP A 29 -6.16 -21.65 -28.35
N LEU A 30 -5.26 -22.30 -27.60
CA LEU A 30 -4.38 -23.35 -28.11
C LEU A 30 -5.16 -24.63 -28.42
N ALA A 31 -6.16 -24.99 -27.61
CA ALA A 31 -7.06 -26.11 -27.89
C ALA A 31 -7.90 -25.86 -29.16
N VAL A 32 -8.41 -24.64 -29.34
CA VAL A 32 -9.11 -24.23 -30.57
C VAL A 32 -8.19 -24.27 -31.79
N ALA A 33 -6.95 -23.79 -31.67
CA ALA A 33 -5.98 -23.81 -32.76
C ALA A 33 -5.59 -25.23 -33.21
N VAL A 34 -5.73 -26.24 -32.33
CA VAL A 34 -5.47 -27.65 -32.66
C VAL A 34 -6.72 -28.38 -33.17
N CYS A 35 -7.90 -28.05 -32.64
CA CYS A 35 -9.15 -28.73 -32.99
C CYS A 35 -9.89 -28.12 -34.20
N GLU A 36 -9.57 -26.88 -34.57
CA GLU A 36 -10.22 -26.05 -35.61
C GLU A 36 -11.75 -25.85 -35.48
N ASP A 37 -12.41 -26.43 -34.46
CA ASP A 37 -13.82 -26.26 -34.15
C ASP A 37 -14.08 -25.57 -32.79
N VAL A 38 -14.25 -24.26 -32.86
CA VAL A 38 -14.61 -23.39 -31.72
C VAL A 38 -15.95 -23.79 -31.08
N VAL A 39 -16.93 -24.20 -31.89
CA VAL A 39 -18.31 -24.44 -31.44
C VAL A 39 -18.42 -25.81 -30.79
N GLY A 40 -17.79 -26.83 -31.36
CA GLY A 40 -17.60 -28.14 -30.75
C GLY A 40 -16.85 -28.06 -29.44
N TYR A 41 -15.75 -27.30 -29.37
CA TYR A 41 -15.00 -27.09 -28.14
C TYR A 41 -15.84 -26.39 -27.04
N ALA A 42 -16.55 -25.31 -27.38
CA ALA A 42 -17.46 -24.63 -26.45
C ALA A 42 -18.61 -25.53 -25.95
N ARG A 43 -19.14 -26.40 -26.83
CA ARG A 43 -20.13 -27.43 -26.45
C ARG A 43 -19.53 -28.48 -25.52
N ALA A 44 -18.32 -28.97 -25.78
CA ALA A 44 -17.63 -29.93 -24.93
C ALA A 44 -17.39 -29.37 -23.52
N LEU A 45 -16.89 -28.12 -23.40
CA LEU A 45 -16.72 -27.44 -22.12
C LEU A 45 -18.05 -27.30 -21.34
N THR A 46 -19.13 -26.93 -22.03
CA THR A 46 -20.46 -26.78 -21.43
C THR A 46 -21.03 -28.13 -20.98
N LEU A 47 -20.82 -29.18 -21.76
CA LEU A 47 -21.24 -30.54 -21.44
C LEU A 47 -20.45 -31.09 -20.25
N MET A 48 -19.12 -30.91 -20.20
CA MET A 48 -18.28 -31.32 -19.07
C MET A 48 -18.70 -30.67 -17.74
N GLU A 49 -19.08 -29.39 -17.74
CA GLU A 49 -19.57 -28.73 -16.52
C GLU A 49 -20.95 -29.27 -16.08
N HIS A 50 -21.79 -29.76 -16.99
CA HIS A 50 -23.08 -30.37 -16.65
C HIS A 50 -22.94 -31.66 -15.84
N TRP A 51 -21.86 -32.44 -16.05
CA TRP A 51 -21.55 -33.65 -15.29
C TRP A 51 -20.87 -33.38 -13.94
N ARG A 52 -20.62 -32.12 -13.59
CA ARG A 52 -19.80 -31.74 -12.44
C ARG A 52 -20.63 -31.61 -11.15
N THR A 53 -20.61 -32.66 -10.33
CA THR A 53 -21.28 -32.66 -9.01
C THR A 53 -20.49 -31.84 -7.99
N VAL A 54 -20.87 -30.56 -7.81
CA VAL A 54 -20.27 -29.64 -6.82
C VAL A 54 -21.34 -28.85 -6.07
N PRO A 55 -21.10 -28.47 -4.79
CA PRO A 55 -22.09 -27.76 -3.98
C PRO A 55 -22.53 -26.41 -4.58
N SER A 56 -23.81 -26.08 -4.43
CA SER A 56 -24.46 -24.91 -5.04
C SER A 56 -23.80 -23.56 -4.71
N LEU A 57 -23.21 -23.41 -3.53
CA LEU A 57 -22.49 -22.19 -3.11
C LEU A 57 -21.15 -22.01 -3.85
N ALA A 58 -20.40 -23.09 -4.10
CA ALA A 58 -19.18 -23.03 -4.91
C ALA A 58 -19.48 -22.72 -6.39
N MET A 59 -20.66 -23.13 -6.87
CA MET A 59 -21.11 -22.87 -8.23
C MET A 59 -21.37 -21.39 -8.51
N ALA A 60 -21.86 -20.61 -7.55
CA ALA A 60 -22.13 -19.18 -7.75
C ALA A 60 -20.85 -18.38 -8.07
N ALA A 61 -19.75 -18.69 -7.37
CA ALA A 61 -18.44 -18.05 -7.60
C ALA A 61 -17.82 -18.44 -8.95
N ASN A 62 -17.99 -19.70 -9.39
CA ASN A 62 -17.29 -20.21 -10.58
C ASN A 62 -18.07 -20.09 -11.91
N ARG A 63 -19.42 -20.00 -11.87
CA ARG A 63 -20.28 -19.89 -13.08
C ARG A 63 -19.93 -18.70 -13.97
N GLY A 64 -19.43 -17.60 -13.40
CA GLY A 64 -18.98 -16.43 -14.16
C GLY A 64 -17.78 -16.71 -15.07
N CYS A 65 -16.90 -17.64 -14.70
CA CYS A 65 -15.68 -17.97 -15.43
C CYS A 65 -16.00 -18.74 -16.73
N LEU A 66 -16.76 -19.85 -16.65
CA LEU A 66 -17.13 -20.64 -17.83
C LEU A 66 -17.97 -19.85 -18.83
N ALA A 67 -18.98 -19.11 -18.35
CA ALA A 67 -19.82 -18.29 -19.22
C ALA A 67 -19.03 -17.20 -19.96
N THR A 68 -17.95 -16.69 -19.35
CA THR A 68 -17.04 -15.72 -19.98
C THR A 68 -16.12 -16.39 -21.00
N ARG A 69 -15.58 -17.58 -20.71
CA ARG A 69 -14.80 -18.38 -21.69
C ARG A 69 -15.62 -18.73 -22.93
N VAL A 70 -16.82 -19.27 -22.76
CA VAL A 70 -17.71 -19.60 -23.88
C VAL A 70 -18.10 -18.35 -24.69
N ARG A 71 -18.38 -17.21 -24.03
CA ARG A 71 -18.70 -15.94 -24.71
C ARG A 71 -17.51 -15.36 -25.49
N ARG A 72 -16.31 -15.44 -24.93
CA ARG A 72 -15.04 -15.06 -25.56
C ARG A 72 -14.77 -15.91 -26.81
N LEU A 73 -14.86 -17.23 -26.68
CA LEU A 73 -14.68 -18.19 -27.78
C LEU A 73 -15.67 -17.93 -28.92
N LEU A 74 -16.94 -17.69 -28.61
CA LEU A 74 -17.98 -17.36 -29.59
C LEU A 74 -17.96 -15.88 -30.06
N GLY A 75 -16.91 -15.11 -29.73
CA GLY A 75 -16.67 -13.75 -30.22
C GLY A 75 -17.59 -12.64 -29.68
N ALA A 76 -18.52 -12.95 -28.78
CA ALA A 76 -19.59 -12.03 -28.39
C ALA A 76 -19.15 -10.84 -27.51
N ASP A 77 -17.96 -10.90 -26.88
CA ASP A 77 -17.41 -9.77 -26.13
C ASP A 77 -16.78 -8.67 -27.02
N TYR A 78 -16.34 -9.01 -28.24
CA TYR A 78 -15.74 -8.06 -29.18
C TYR A 78 -16.77 -7.02 -29.66
N SER A 79 -18.02 -7.46 -29.89
CA SER A 79 -19.12 -6.60 -30.33
C SER A 79 -19.56 -5.58 -29.27
N ARG A 80 -19.36 -5.85 -27.97
CA ARG A 80 -19.82 -4.97 -26.89
C ARG A 80 -18.83 -3.85 -26.56
N ASN A 81 -17.53 -4.04 -26.83
CA ASN A 81 -16.51 -3.05 -26.49
C ASN A 81 -16.43 -1.91 -27.51
N GLN A 82 -16.78 -2.17 -28.78
CA GLN A 82 -16.78 -1.17 -29.86
C GLN A 82 -17.73 0.02 -29.57
N GLY A 83 -18.90 -0.23 -28.95
CA GLY A 83 -19.84 0.82 -28.55
C GLY A 83 -19.41 1.61 -27.30
N ARG A 84 -18.60 1.02 -26.41
CA ARG A 84 -18.18 1.68 -25.16
C ARG A 84 -17.03 2.67 -25.40
N GLY A 85 -16.13 2.40 -26.33
CA GLY A 85 -15.05 3.32 -26.69
C GLY A 85 -15.57 4.69 -27.14
N LEU A 86 -16.55 4.71 -28.04
CA LEU A 86 -17.18 5.95 -28.51
C LEU A 86 -17.95 6.67 -27.38
N ALA A 87 -18.73 5.95 -26.57
CA ALA A 87 -19.46 6.54 -25.44
C ALA A 87 -18.52 7.17 -24.40
N SER A 88 -17.38 6.52 -24.09
CA SER A 88 -16.36 7.06 -23.18
C SER A 88 -15.70 8.33 -23.72
N ILE A 89 -15.38 8.38 -25.02
CA ILE A 89 -14.83 9.58 -25.66
C ILE A 89 -15.84 10.74 -25.61
N VAL A 90 -17.11 10.48 -25.92
CA VAL A 90 -18.17 11.50 -25.85
C VAL A 90 -18.33 12.04 -24.42
N SER A 91 -18.37 11.18 -23.39
CA SER A 91 -18.43 11.64 -21.99
C SER A 91 -17.24 12.50 -21.58
N VAL A 92 -16.02 12.15 -21.98
CA VAL A 92 -14.82 12.95 -21.67
C VAL A 92 -14.84 14.30 -22.42
N VAL A 93 -15.22 14.31 -23.69
CA VAL A 93 -15.33 15.56 -24.48
C VAL A 93 -16.41 16.48 -23.90
N SER A 94 -17.58 15.95 -23.51
CA SER A 94 -18.61 16.72 -22.83
C SER A 94 -18.11 17.29 -21.49
N LEU A 95 -17.41 16.50 -20.67
CA LEU A 95 -16.88 16.97 -19.39
C LEU A 95 -15.87 18.12 -19.58
N VAL A 96 -14.95 17.99 -20.55
CA VAL A 96 -13.99 19.05 -20.89
C VAL A 96 -14.70 20.30 -21.43
N ALA A 97 -15.70 20.14 -22.30
CA ALA A 97 -16.50 21.26 -22.81
C ALA A 97 -17.26 21.99 -21.68
N SER A 98 -17.84 21.25 -20.72
CA SER A 98 -18.48 21.82 -19.54
C SER A 98 -17.51 22.61 -18.66
N ILE A 99 -16.27 22.12 -18.48
CA ILE A 99 -15.23 22.83 -17.71
C ILE A 99 -14.80 24.12 -18.43
N VAL A 100 -14.63 24.10 -19.76
CA VAL A 100 -14.30 25.30 -20.54
C VAL A 100 -15.43 26.32 -20.49
N ALA A 101 -16.69 25.88 -20.65
CA ALA A 101 -17.86 26.75 -20.54
C ALA A 101 -18.03 27.34 -19.13
N ALA A 102 -17.80 26.56 -18.08
CA ALA A 102 -17.87 27.04 -16.70
C ALA A 102 -16.84 28.15 -16.42
N ASN A 103 -15.60 27.98 -16.91
CA ASN A 103 -14.56 29.02 -16.78
C ASN A 103 -14.90 30.30 -17.56
N ALA A 104 -15.55 30.18 -18.73
CA ALA A 104 -15.99 31.34 -19.52
C ALA A 104 -17.16 32.09 -18.86
N VAL A 105 -18.11 31.38 -18.25
CA VAL A 105 -19.29 31.98 -17.58
C VAL A 105 -18.95 32.60 -16.22
N LEU A 106 -18.01 32.02 -15.48
CA LEU A 106 -17.61 32.53 -14.15
C LEU A 106 -16.71 33.78 -14.20
N GLY A 107 -16.40 34.31 -15.38
CA GLY A 107 -15.67 35.58 -15.52
C GLY A 107 -14.27 35.56 -14.89
N ILE A 108 -13.68 34.38 -14.70
CA ILE A 108 -12.32 34.23 -14.19
C ILE A 108 -11.37 34.60 -15.32
N SER A 109 -11.19 35.90 -15.50
CA SER A 109 -10.03 36.43 -16.19
C SER A 109 -8.80 35.87 -15.48
N LEU A 110 -8.08 34.97 -16.16
CA LEU A 110 -6.72 34.67 -15.74
C LEU A 110 -6.01 36.02 -15.62
N PRO A 111 -5.37 36.35 -14.48
CA PRO A 111 -4.52 37.52 -14.43
C PRO A 111 -3.48 37.32 -15.53
N ALA A 112 -3.53 38.17 -16.55
CA ALA A 112 -2.53 38.18 -17.62
C ALA A 112 -1.18 38.25 -16.91
N ARG A 113 -0.41 37.16 -16.98
CA ARG A 113 0.78 37.01 -16.15
C ARG A 113 1.72 38.14 -16.54
N ALA A 114 1.82 39.14 -15.65
CA ALA A 114 2.79 40.21 -15.77
C ALA A 114 4.14 39.53 -15.95
N GLN A 115 4.68 39.65 -17.15
CA GLN A 115 6.00 39.13 -17.46
C GLN A 115 6.95 39.99 -16.65
N SER A 116 7.39 39.50 -15.48
CA SER A 116 8.57 40.04 -14.82
C SER A 116 9.68 39.94 -15.84
N ALA A 117 10.08 41.09 -16.39
CA ALA A 117 11.13 41.16 -17.38
C ALA A 117 12.41 40.57 -16.78
N VAL A 118 12.85 39.44 -17.34
CA VAL A 118 14.20 38.95 -17.12
C VAL A 118 15.12 40.03 -17.72
N PRO A 119 16.08 40.59 -16.96
CA PRO A 119 17.02 41.54 -17.53
C PRO A 119 17.79 40.88 -18.68
N PRO A 120 17.99 41.56 -19.82
CA PRO A 120 18.56 40.94 -21.00
C PRO A 120 19.98 40.42 -20.73
N PRO A 121 20.38 39.27 -21.29
CA PRO A 121 21.78 38.86 -21.28
C PRO A 121 22.64 39.91 -22.01
N PRO A 122 23.88 40.15 -21.57
CA PRO A 122 24.77 41.09 -22.25
C PRO A 122 25.02 40.66 -23.70
N ALA A 123 25.01 41.63 -24.61
CA ALA A 123 25.11 41.39 -26.04
C ALA A 123 26.45 40.72 -26.44
N PRO A 124 26.47 39.89 -27.50
CA PRO A 124 27.69 39.25 -27.96
C PRO A 124 28.66 40.28 -28.56
N ALA A 125 29.88 40.34 -28.02
CA ALA A 125 31.01 41.01 -28.69
C ALA A 125 31.36 40.30 -30.02
N PRO A 126 31.86 41.02 -31.03
CA PRO A 126 31.85 40.54 -32.41
C PRO A 126 32.87 39.41 -32.68
N VAL A 127 32.39 38.32 -33.29
CA VAL A 127 33.26 37.25 -33.80
C VAL A 127 33.79 37.65 -35.18
N VAL A 128 34.98 38.24 -35.21
CA VAL A 128 35.76 38.41 -36.45
C VAL A 128 36.54 37.13 -36.72
N ARG A 129 36.18 36.41 -37.79
CA ARG A 129 36.95 35.25 -38.29
C ARG A 129 38.25 35.71 -38.95
N VAL A 130 39.41 35.26 -38.45
CA VAL A 130 40.63 35.08 -39.26
C VAL A 130 41.42 33.85 -38.76
N ASN A 131 41.60 32.87 -39.64
CA ASN A 131 42.75 31.94 -39.67
C ASN A 131 43.65 32.40 -40.83
N PRO A 132 44.92 31.95 -40.96
CA PRO A 132 45.90 31.51 -39.95
C PRO A 132 47.29 32.17 -40.13
N ALA A 133 48.20 32.18 -39.13
CA ALA A 133 49.64 32.41 -39.35
C ALA A 133 50.55 31.96 -38.18
N THR A 134 51.67 31.30 -38.52
CA THR A 134 52.90 31.02 -37.73
C THR A 134 53.89 32.21 -37.79
N PRO A 135 55.14 32.18 -37.25
CA PRO A 135 55.78 31.52 -36.08
C PRO A 135 56.49 32.65 -35.22
N PRO A 136 57.81 32.65 -34.81
CA PRO A 136 58.77 31.65 -34.27
C PRO A 136 59.50 32.10 -32.96
N ALA A 137 60.55 31.34 -32.54
CA ALA A 137 61.77 31.76 -31.79
C ALA A 137 61.64 32.07 -30.27
N LYS A 138 62.61 31.85 -29.36
CA LYS A 138 64.02 31.31 -29.32
C LYS A 138 64.41 31.15 -27.80
N HIS A 139 65.44 30.45 -27.29
CA HIS A 139 66.44 29.49 -27.81
C HIS A 139 67.15 28.76 -26.62
N ARG A 140 67.47 27.45 -26.73
CA ARG A 140 68.64 26.73 -26.11
C ARG A 140 68.71 26.58 -24.57
N THR A 141 69.39 25.57 -23.99
CA THR A 141 70.52 24.69 -24.43
C THR A 141 70.37 23.28 -23.80
N ASN A 142 70.49 22.18 -24.56
CA ASN A 142 71.63 21.20 -24.61
C ASN A 142 71.84 20.34 -23.33
N LEU A 143 72.24 19.06 -23.34
CA LEU A 143 72.70 18.12 -24.39
C LEU A 143 72.46 16.66 -23.93
N SER A 144 72.47 15.69 -24.85
CA SER A 144 72.46 14.23 -24.57
C SER A 144 73.90 13.66 -24.64
N PRO A 145 74.19 12.43 -24.15
CA PRO A 145 74.01 11.25 -25.02
C PRO A 145 73.55 9.94 -24.33
N SER A 146 73.13 8.98 -25.16
CA SER A 146 72.89 7.55 -24.88
C SER A 146 74.19 6.72 -25.21
N PRO A 147 74.28 5.36 -25.34
CA PRO A 147 73.23 4.30 -25.38
C PRO A 147 73.56 2.90 -24.75
N THR A 148 72.63 1.95 -24.95
CA THR A 148 72.81 0.49 -25.24
C THR A 148 72.65 -0.56 -24.12
N ALA A 149 71.84 -1.59 -24.45
CA ALA A 149 72.04 -3.04 -24.22
C ALA A 149 70.97 -3.83 -23.42
N THR A 150 70.55 -4.94 -24.05
CA THR A 150 69.84 -6.15 -23.56
C THR A 150 70.61 -7.33 -24.22
N PRO A 151 70.47 -8.63 -23.85
CA PRO A 151 69.65 -9.28 -22.82
C PRO A 151 70.42 -10.30 -21.94
N SER A 152 69.77 -10.95 -20.95
CA SER A 152 69.73 -12.44 -20.78
C SER A 152 69.24 -12.93 -19.41
N HIS A 153 68.61 -14.11 -19.47
CA HIS A 153 68.24 -15.08 -18.43
C HIS A 153 69.07 -15.11 -17.12
N VAL A 154 68.40 -15.38 -15.98
CA VAL A 154 68.64 -16.50 -15.05
C VAL A 154 67.64 -16.43 -13.88
N ALA A 155 67.01 -17.56 -13.55
CA ALA A 155 66.39 -17.81 -12.23
C ALA A 155 67.34 -18.75 -11.46
N PRO A 156 67.46 -18.66 -10.11
CA PRO A 156 66.42 -19.29 -9.28
C PRO A 156 66.20 -18.66 -7.89
N THR A 157 65.35 -19.34 -7.11
CA THR A 157 65.33 -19.44 -5.62
C THR A 157 64.83 -18.27 -4.75
N SER A 158 63.63 -18.52 -4.18
CA SER A 158 63.27 -18.43 -2.75
C SER A 158 63.22 -17.08 -2.00
N SER A 159 61.98 -16.76 -1.60
CA SER A 159 61.55 -16.26 -0.27
C SER A 159 62.18 -15.00 0.33
N THR A 160 61.35 -13.96 0.47
CA THR A 160 61.26 -13.16 1.70
C THR A 160 59.81 -12.69 1.89
N THR A 161 59.26 -12.97 3.07
CA THR A 161 57.87 -12.67 3.44
C THR A 161 57.81 -11.40 4.30
N ALA A 162 56.87 -10.51 3.99
CA ALA A 162 56.32 -9.55 4.94
C ALA A 162 54.78 -9.50 4.77
N PRO A 163 53.98 -9.35 5.84
CA PRO A 163 52.65 -9.96 5.88
C PRO A 163 51.50 -9.03 5.44
N ALA A 164 50.56 -9.60 4.67
CA ALA A 164 49.21 -9.08 4.52
C ALA A 164 48.26 -9.75 5.54
N PRO A 165 47.33 -9.03 6.18
CA PRO A 165 46.42 -9.61 7.16
C PRO A 165 45.25 -10.37 6.52
N ALA A 166 44.95 -11.55 7.09
CA ALA A 166 43.65 -12.24 7.04
C ALA A 166 43.05 -12.63 5.68
N GLN A 167 43.60 -13.68 5.06
CA GLN A 167 42.84 -14.60 4.19
C GLN A 167 43.11 -16.05 4.61
N ALA A 168 42.31 -16.57 5.55
CA ALA A 168 42.46 -17.93 6.07
C ALA A 168 41.13 -18.50 6.61
N GLN A 169 40.10 -18.60 5.74
CA GLN A 169 38.85 -19.31 6.07
C GLN A 169 38.03 -19.73 4.83
N THR A 170 38.69 -20.27 3.79
CA THR A 170 38.03 -20.71 2.55
C THR A 170 38.68 -21.99 2.01
N ASP A 171 38.13 -23.14 2.41
CA ASP A 171 38.36 -24.46 1.78
C ASP A 171 37.18 -25.44 2.01
N GLN A 172 36.33 -25.20 3.02
CA GLN A 172 35.09 -25.95 3.19
C GLN A 172 34.08 -25.61 2.08
N PRO A 173 33.38 -26.58 1.47
CA PRO A 173 32.35 -26.28 0.48
C PRO A 173 31.19 -25.53 1.14
N TYR A 174 30.54 -24.64 0.37
CA TYR A 174 29.47 -23.76 0.85
C TYR A 174 28.34 -24.51 1.56
N SER A 175 28.00 -25.72 1.10
CA SER A 175 27.05 -26.62 1.77
C SER A 175 27.43 -26.94 3.21
N THR A 176 28.68 -27.30 3.48
CA THR A 176 29.19 -27.58 4.84
C THR A 176 29.16 -26.31 5.70
N GLN A 177 29.48 -25.15 5.12
CA GLN A 177 29.41 -23.87 5.86
C GLN A 177 27.97 -23.52 6.25
N MET A 178 27.00 -23.69 5.33
CA MET A 178 25.59 -23.44 5.58
C MET A 178 24.97 -24.46 6.57
N GLN A 179 25.42 -25.71 6.53
CA GLN A 179 25.05 -26.73 7.52
C GLN A 179 25.63 -26.41 8.91
N ALA A 180 26.86 -25.90 8.98
CA ALA A 180 27.52 -25.53 10.24
C ALA A 180 26.84 -24.34 10.94
N VAL A 181 26.18 -23.45 10.20
CA VAL A 181 25.31 -22.38 10.75
C VAL A 181 23.87 -22.84 10.97
N GLY A 182 23.60 -24.15 11.00
CA GLY A 182 22.33 -24.70 11.47
C GLY A 182 21.19 -24.74 10.45
N LEU A 183 21.39 -24.36 9.18
CA LEU A 183 20.36 -24.43 8.13
C LEU A 183 20.09 -25.85 7.60
N GLY A 184 20.46 -26.88 8.37
CA GLY A 184 20.24 -28.28 8.03
C GLY A 184 21.01 -28.77 6.80
N ARG A 185 20.51 -29.83 6.17
CA ARG A 185 21.07 -30.39 4.93
C ARG A 185 20.26 -29.87 3.74
N LEU A 186 20.81 -28.89 3.05
CA LEU A 186 20.18 -28.20 1.92
C LEU A 186 20.37 -28.98 0.60
N GLY A 187 19.38 -28.89 -0.28
CA GLY A 187 19.42 -29.42 -1.64
C GLY A 187 20.32 -28.58 -2.59
N PRO A 188 20.71 -29.13 -3.75
CA PRO A 188 21.51 -28.39 -4.73
C PRO A 188 20.86 -27.08 -5.20
N ASP A 189 19.54 -27.10 -5.41
CA ASP A 189 18.76 -25.95 -5.91
C ASP A 189 18.61 -24.87 -4.82
N GLU A 190 18.40 -25.26 -3.57
CA GLU A 190 18.36 -24.36 -2.41
C GLU A 190 19.71 -23.66 -2.20
N LEU A 191 20.80 -24.42 -2.24
CA LEU A 191 22.17 -23.87 -2.16
C LEU A 191 22.47 -22.90 -3.32
N MET A 192 21.95 -23.17 -4.51
CA MET A 192 22.06 -22.26 -5.65
C MET A 192 21.25 -20.99 -5.42
N ALA A 193 19.99 -21.10 -4.96
CA ALA A 193 19.12 -19.97 -4.68
C ALA A 193 19.70 -19.05 -3.59
N LEU A 194 20.16 -19.61 -2.47
CA LEU A 194 20.83 -18.88 -1.39
C LEU A 194 22.08 -18.14 -1.89
N LYS A 195 22.89 -18.78 -2.74
CA LYS A 195 24.10 -18.19 -3.32
C LYS A 195 23.77 -17.08 -4.34
N ILE A 196 22.71 -17.24 -5.14
CA ILE A 196 22.20 -16.18 -6.04
C ILE A 196 21.77 -14.94 -5.24
N GLN A 197 21.11 -15.13 -4.09
CA GLN A 197 20.70 -14.04 -3.19
C GLN A 197 21.83 -13.52 -2.28
N ASN A 198 23.07 -14.00 -2.46
CA ASN A 198 24.23 -13.65 -1.63
C ASN A 198 24.00 -13.85 -0.12
N VAL A 199 23.30 -14.93 0.25
CA VAL A 199 23.20 -15.39 1.64
C VAL A 199 24.53 -16.04 2.03
N THR A 200 25.23 -15.47 3.01
CA THR A 200 26.53 -15.99 3.48
C THR A 200 26.40 -16.55 4.90
N PRO A 201 27.30 -17.46 5.33
CA PRO A 201 27.30 -17.96 6.71
C PRO A 201 27.46 -16.86 7.77
N GLU A 202 28.10 -15.73 7.44
CA GLU A 202 28.25 -14.55 8.30
C GLU A 202 26.90 -13.85 8.50
N TYR A 203 26.11 -13.73 7.43
CA TYR A 203 24.77 -13.16 7.49
C TYR A 203 23.84 -14.01 8.37
N VAL A 204 23.86 -15.33 8.20
CA VAL A 204 23.08 -16.27 9.04
C VAL A 204 23.50 -16.17 10.51
N ARG A 205 24.80 -16.20 10.80
CA ARG A 205 25.33 -16.04 12.16
C ARG A 205 24.97 -14.68 12.78
N GLY A 206 24.94 -13.62 11.97
CA GLY A 206 24.51 -12.29 12.41
C GLY A 206 23.03 -12.29 12.83
N LEU A 207 22.15 -12.90 12.03
CA LEU A 207 20.73 -13.04 12.39
C LEU A 207 20.55 -13.88 13.66
N GLN A 208 21.28 -14.99 13.80
CA GLN A 208 21.24 -15.87 14.98
C GLN A 208 21.78 -15.21 16.26
N ALA A 209 22.82 -14.38 16.16
CA ALA A 209 23.31 -13.56 17.27
C ALA A 209 22.23 -12.56 17.75
N GLU A 210 21.44 -12.03 16.81
CA GLU A 210 20.23 -11.25 17.09
C GLU A 210 19.00 -12.13 17.39
N GLY A 211 19.17 -13.42 17.67
CA GLY A 211 18.13 -14.34 18.12
C GLY A 211 17.17 -14.88 17.05
N VAL A 212 17.38 -14.56 15.77
CA VAL A 212 16.56 -15.05 14.64
C VAL A 212 17.05 -16.43 14.20
N HIS A 213 16.19 -17.43 14.31
CA HIS A 213 16.52 -18.85 14.11
C HIS A 213 15.61 -19.50 13.06
N SER A 214 15.53 -18.87 11.89
CA SER A 214 14.66 -19.27 10.80
C SER A 214 15.29 -20.33 9.86
N ASP A 215 14.46 -20.96 9.05
CA ASP A 215 14.90 -21.85 7.97
C ASP A 215 15.53 -21.10 6.78
N ALA A 216 16.05 -21.86 5.81
CA ALA A 216 16.74 -21.32 4.66
C ALA A 216 15.83 -20.46 3.75
N ASP A 217 14.55 -20.84 3.60
CA ASP A 217 13.59 -20.08 2.80
C ASP A 217 13.28 -18.72 3.44
N THR A 218 13.11 -18.69 4.76
CA THR A 218 12.84 -17.48 5.53
C THR A 218 14.07 -16.56 5.56
N VAL A 219 15.27 -17.11 5.79
CA VAL A 219 16.54 -16.35 5.70
C VAL A 219 16.76 -15.80 4.29
N MET A 220 16.42 -16.56 3.26
CA MET A 220 16.45 -16.08 1.87
C MET A 220 15.44 -14.96 1.63
N ALA A 221 14.20 -15.09 2.13
CA ALA A 221 13.18 -14.05 2.03
C ALA A 221 13.60 -12.76 2.76
N MET A 222 14.16 -12.86 3.98
CA MET A 222 14.77 -11.75 4.71
C MET A 222 15.85 -11.05 3.88
N LYS A 223 16.75 -11.82 3.26
CA LYS A 223 17.83 -11.29 2.41
C LYS A 223 17.28 -10.56 1.19
N ILE A 224 16.28 -11.11 0.51
CA ILE A 224 15.60 -10.51 -0.65
C ILE A 224 14.95 -9.16 -0.27
N GLN A 225 14.33 -9.04 0.91
CA GLN A 225 13.77 -7.77 1.39
C GLN A 225 14.82 -6.80 1.95
N GLY A 226 16.10 -7.16 1.98
CA GLY A 226 17.17 -6.33 2.55
C GLY A 226 17.08 -6.18 4.08
N VAL A 227 16.57 -7.20 4.78
CA VAL A 227 16.71 -7.33 6.24
C VAL A 227 18.19 -7.57 6.56
N THR A 228 18.71 -6.85 7.55
CA THR A 228 20.09 -7.03 8.05
C THR A 228 20.08 -7.31 9.55
N PRO A 229 21.12 -7.94 10.12
CA PRO A 229 21.24 -8.12 11.57
C PRO A 229 21.12 -6.79 12.33
N GLU A 230 21.69 -5.71 11.82
CA GLU A 230 21.61 -4.38 12.41
C GLU A 230 20.16 -3.88 12.48
N TYR A 231 19.37 -4.09 11.41
CA TYR A 231 17.96 -3.75 11.41
C TYR A 231 17.17 -4.52 12.49
N VAL A 232 17.43 -5.82 12.66
CA VAL A 232 16.79 -6.64 13.71
C VAL A 232 17.20 -6.16 15.11
N ARG A 233 18.49 -5.89 15.32
CA ARG A 233 19.01 -5.33 16.57
C ARG A 233 18.35 -3.99 16.92
N ASP A 234 18.25 -3.11 15.93
CA ASP A 234 17.74 -1.76 16.13
C ASP A 234 16.22 -1.75 16.38
N LEU A 235 15.46 -2.69 15.79
CA LEU A 235 14.07 -2.96 16.16
C LEU A 235 13.96 -3.42 17.62
N LYS A 236 14.86 -4.33 18.06
CA LYS A 236 14.90 -4.81 19.45
C LYS A 236 15.30 -3.71 20.44
N ALA A 237 16.20 -2.81 20.05
CA ALA A 237 16.58 -1.63 20.82
C ALA A 237 15.44 -0.59 20.87
N ALA A 238 14.61 -0.50 19.83
CA ALA A 238 13.35 0.25 19.84
C ALA A 238 12.23 -0.44 20.65
N GLY A 239 12.53 -1.52 21.39
CA GLY A 239 11.58 -2.21 22.27
C GLY A 239 10.65 -3.21 21.57
N LEU A 240 10.75 -3.39 20.25
CA LEU A 240 9.96 -4.37 19.51
C LEU A 240 10.50 -5.79 19.71
N ARG A 241 9.61 -6.78 19.63
CA ARG A 241 9.95 -8.21 19.63
C ARG A 241 9.21 -8.90 18.48
N PRO A 242 9.53 -8.57 17.22
CA PRO A 242 8.90 -9.23 16.08
C PRO A 242 9.31 -10.70 16.03
N SER A 243 8.38 -11.55 15.60
CA SER A 243 8.66 -12.87 15.04
C SER A 243 9.39 -12.77 13.70
N ASP A 244 9.97 -13.87 13.24
CA ASP A 244 10.76 -13.93 12.01
C ASP A 244 9.95 -13.48 10.78
N ASP A 245 8.68 -13.87 10.67
CA ASP A 245 7.75 -13.42 9.63
C ASP A 245 7.43 -11.91 9.74
N GLU A 246 7.27 -11.40 10.96
CA GLU A 246 7.00 -9.97 11.18
C GLU A 246 8.20 -9.09 10.81
N ILE A 247 9.44 -9.56 10.95
CA ILE A 247 10.64 -8.84 10.48
C ILE A 247 10.55 -8.60 8.96
N ILE A 248 10.10 -9.62 8.21
CA ILE A 248 9.88 -9.53 6.76
C ILE A 248 8.72 -8.55 6.47
N ALA A 249 7.60 -8.67 7.19
CA ALA A 249 6.43 -7.80 7.00
C ALA A 249 6.73 -6.32 7.28
N LEU A 250 7.44 -6.02 8.38
CA LEU A 250 7.91 -4.67 8.72
C LEU A 250 8.76 -4.08 7.59
N LYS A 251 9.70 -4.88 7.05
CA LYS A 251 10.60 -4.45 5.98
C LYS A 251 9.85 -4.19 4.66
N ILE A 252 8.88 -5.03 4.30
CA ILE A 252 8.01 -4.85 3.12
C ILE A 252 7.22 -3.54 3.21
N GLN A 253 6.73 -3.16 4.40
CA GLN A 253 6.01 -1.90 4.62
C GLN A 253 6.94 -0.67 4.76
N GLY A 254 8.26 -0.87 4.63
CA GLY A 254 9.27 0.18 4.79
C GLY A 254 9.36 0.73 6.22
N ILE A 255 8.94 -0.04 7.23
CA ILE A 255 8.91 0.40 8.63
C ILE A 255 10.32 0.37 9.21
N THR A 256 10.71 1.46 9.86
CA THR A 256 12.02 1.64 10.48
C THR A 256 11.93 1.60 12.02
N PRO A 257 13.05 1.35 12.71
CA PRO A 257 13.13 1.54 14.16
C PRO A 257 12.83 2.98 14.62
N ALA A 258 12.91 3.97 13.72
CA ALA A 258 12.55 5.35 14.03
C ALA A 258 11.04 5.56 14.11
N ASP A 259 10.25 4.89 13.24
CA ASP A 259 8.78 4.96 13.27
C ASP A 259 8.24 4.41 14.60
N ALA A 260 8.78 3.28 15.06
CA ALA A 260 8.44 2.70 16.37
C ALA A 260 8.70 3.68 17.53
N ARG A 261 9.85 4.36 17.51
CA ARG A 261 10.19 5.41 18.50
C ARG A 261 9.30 6.64 18.38
N ALA A 262 8.86 7.00 17.18
CA ALA A 262 7.98 8.14 16.96
C ALA A 262 6.57 7.91 17.54
N PHE A 263 6.03 6.69 17.44
CA PHE A 263 4.80 6.32 18.15
C PHE A 263 4.99 6.28 19.68
N GLN A 264 6.13 5.78 20.17
CA GLN A 264 6.44 5.76 21.61
C GLN A 264 6.56 7.16 22.22
N ALA A 265 7.00 8.16 21.44
CA ALA A 265 7.00 9.57 21.85
C ALA A 265 5.58 10.17 21.98
N GLN A 266 4.56 9.49 21.45
CA GLN A 266 3.14 9.80 21.61
C GLN A 266 2.46 8.85 22.62
N ASP A 267 3.20 8.34 23.61
CA ASP A 267 2.78 7.33 24.59
C ASP A 267 2.22 6.00 24.01
N LEU A 268 2.29 5.80 22.68
CA LEU A 268 1.73 4.63 22.00
C LEU A 268 2.82 3.56 21.81
N ARG A 269 2.58 2.36 22.34
CA ARG A 269 3.53 1.23 22.28
C ARG A 269 2.98 0.07 21.43
N PRO A 270 2.92 0.21 20.10
CA PRO A 270 2.42 -0.84 19.23
C PRO A 270 3.37 -2.05 19.16
N THR A 271 2.80 -3.24 18.98
CA THR A 271 3.53 -4.45 18.56
C THR A 271 4.03 -4.35 17.11
N ALA A 272 4.78 -5.35 16.64
CA ALA A 272 5.25 -5.38 15.25
C ALA A 272 4.09 -5.51 14.25
N GLY A 273 3.17 -6.45 14.46
CA GLY A 273 1.91 -6.55 13.71
C GLY A 273 1.05 -5.29 13.77
N GLU A 274 0.93 -4.64 14.94
CA GLU A 274 0.20 -3.36 15.06
C GLU A 274 0.88 -2.22 14.29
N LEU A 275 2.21 -2.12 14.28
CA LEU A 275 2.92 -1.14 13.44
C LEU A 275 2.67 -1.35 11.95
N VAL A 276 2.63 -2.61 11.51
CA VAL A 276 2.25 -2.98 10.14
C VAL A 276 0.81 -2.53 9.85
N ALA A 277 -0.14 -2.80 10.75
CA ALA A 277 -1.53 -2.37 10.60
C ALA A 277 -1.69 -0.83 10.57
N LEU A 278 -1.04 -0.12 11.50
CA LEU A 278 -1.00 1.34 11.57
C LEU A 278 -0.46 1.94 10.26
N ARG A 279 0.66 1.40 9.75
CA ARG A 279 1.28 1.84 8.49
C ARG A 279 0.34 1.63 7.30
N ILE A 280 -0.32 0.48 7.21
CA ILE A 280 -1.28 0.16 6.13
C ILE A 280 -2.49 1.11 6.16
N GLN A 281 -3.00 1.48 7.34
CA GLN A 281 -4.11 2.44 7.48
C GLN A 281 -3.70 3.92 7.40
N GLY A 282 -2.42 4.20 7.11
CA GLY A 282 -1.85 5.55 7.11
C GLY A 282 -2.03 6.27 8.44
N ALA A 283 -2.03 5.54 9.56
CA ALA A 283 -1.94 6.13 10.88
C ALA A 283 -0.52 6.68 11.07
N THR A 284 -0.41 7.92 11.55
CA THR A 284 0.89 8.57 11.78
C THR A 284 1.02 9.05 13.22
N PRO A 285 2.24 9.31 13.72
CA PRO A 285 2.42 9.90 15.06
C PRO A 285 1.71 11.25 15.21
N GLU A 286 1.61 12.06 14.15
CA GLU A 286 0.90 13.35 14.14
C GLU A 286 -0.61 13.16 14.30
N TYR A 287 -1.18 12.10 13.70
CA TYR A 287 -2.58 11.73 13.92
C TYR A 287 -2.85 11.39 15.39
N VAL A 288 -1.99 10.57 16.00
CA VAL A 288 -2.09 10.21 17.43
C VAL A 288 -1.94 11.45 18.32
N ALA A 289 -0.97 12.33 18.02
CA ALA A 289 -0.80 13.60 18.71
C ALA A 289 -2.06 14.48 18.62
N GLY A 290 -2.73 14.51 17.47
CA GLY A 290 -4.00 15.19 17.27
C GLY A 290 -5.13 14.62 18.15
N LEU A 291 -5.21 13.30 18.30
CA LEU A 291 -6.17 12.65 19.21
C LEU A 291 -5.85 12.99 20.68
N HIS A 292 -4.57 12.99 21.05
CA HIS A 292 -4.11 13.34 22.40
C HIS A 292 -4.38 14.81 22.74
N ALA A 293 -4.25 15.73 21.78
CA ALA A 293 -4.64 17.13 21.92
C ALA A 293 -6.15 17.30 22.16
N GLN A 294 -6.98 16.41 21.62
CA GLN A 294 -8.41 16.31 21.96
C GLN A 294 -8.66 15.55 23.27
N GLY A 295 -7.65 15.27 24.10
CA GLY A 295 -7.81 14.59 25.38
C GLY A 295 -8.30 13.14 25.28
N VAL A 296 -8.09 12.48 24.14
CA VAL A 296 -8.41 11.07 23.89
C VAL A 296 -7.11 10.27 23.85
N LYS A 297 -7.04 9.15 24.59
CA LYS A 297 -5.84 8.29 24.67
C LYS A 297 -6.15 6.88 24.14
N PRO A 298 -6.10 6.66 22.82
CA PRO A 298 -6.40 5.37 22.19
C PRO A 298 -5.25 4.37 22.39
N LYS A 299 -5.56 3.06 22.40
CA LYS A 299 -4.59 1.98 22.25
C LYS A 299 -4.22 1.78 20.77
N PRO A 300 -3.17 1.00 20.44
CA PRO A 300 -2.79 0.75 19.04
C PRO A 300 -3.94 0.24 18.17
N ASP A 301 -4.68 -0.78 18.64
CA ASP A 301 -5.86 -1.32 17.94
C ASP A 301 -6.96 -0.28 17.74
N ASP A 302 -7.19 0.58 18.74
CA ASP A 302 -8.16 1.66 18.64
C ASP A 302 -7.76 2.66 17.55
N VAL A 303 -6.47 3.03 17.46
CA VAL A 303 -5.96 3.93 16.40
C VAL A 303 -6.19 3.30 15.02
N VAL A 304 -5.96 1.99 14.86
CA VAL A 304 -6.24 1.25 13.62
C VAL A 304 -7.74 1.30 13.30
N ALA A 305 -8.61 1.00 14.26
CA ALA A 305 -10.05 1.05 14.09
C ALA A 305 -10.57 2.46 13.76
N MET A 306 -10.09 3.48 14.47
CA MET A 306 -10.42 4.89 14.24
C MET A 306 -10.04 5.34 12.82
N ARG A 307 -8.89 4.92 12.30
CA ARG A 307 -8.47 5.19 10.92
C ARG A 307 -9.35 4.50 9.89
N ILE A 308 -9.69 3.22 10.10
CA ILE A 308 -10.60 2.45 9.23
C ILE A 308 -11.98 3.13 9.15
N GLN A 309 -12.50 3.64 10.28
CA GLN A 309 -13.79 4.33 10.34
C GLN A 309 -13.73 5.83 9.96
N GLY A 310 -12.57 6.34 9.51
CA GLY A 310 -12.41 7.74 9.11
C GLY A 310 -12.65 8.74 10.25
N VAL A 311 -12.30 8.38 11.49
CA VAL A 311 -12.26 9.31 12.64
C VAL A 311 -11.12 10.30 12.44
N THR A 312 -11.38 11.58 12.67
CA THR A 312 -10.35 12.64 12.63
C THR A 312 -10.35 13.45 13.93
N PRO A 313 -9.25 14.12 14.30
CA PRO A 313 -9.21 15.00 15.47
C PRO A 313 -10.28 16.10 15.44
N GLU A 314 -10.55 16.67 14.25
CA GLU A 314 -11.54 17.74 14.05
C GLU A 314 -12.97 17.24 14.28
N TYR A 315 -13.24 15.97 13.95
CA TYR A 315 -14.53 15.33 14.24
C TYR A 315 -14.75 15.19 15.76
N ILE A 316 -13.73 14.78 16.52
CA ILE A 316 -13.79 14.70 17.98
C ILE A 316 -13.93 16.11 18.59
N GLN A 317 -13.19 17.08 18.07
CA GLN A 317 -13.29 18.48 18.47
C GLN A 317 -14.71 19.02 18.27
N ALA A 318 -15.33 18.76 17.11
CA ALA A 318 -16.68 19.21 16.81
C ALA A 318 -17.75 18.58 17.74
N LEU A 319 -17.58 17.31 18.11
CA LEU A 319 -18.43 16.67 19.13
C LEU A 319 -18.26 17.32 20.51
N ARG A 320 -17.02 17.70 20.88
CA ARG A 320 -16.73 18.44 22.11
C ARG A 320 -17.28 19.87 22.10
N THR A 321 -17.26 20.56 20.96
CA THR A 321 -17.94 21.86 20.79
C THR A 321 -19.46 21.73 20.90
N ALA A 322 -20.04 20.59 20.50
CA ALA A 322 -21.44 20.24 20.76
C ALA A 322 -21.70 19.75 22.21
N GLY A 323 -20.74 19.90 23.13
CA GLY A 323 -20.90 19.58 24.55
C GLY A 323 -20.85 18.08 24.89
N LEU A 324 -20.46 17.21 23.95
CA LEU A 324 -20.25 15.78 24.22
C LEU A 324 -18.79 15.51 24.58
N ASN A 325 -18.55 14.62 25.55
CA ASN A 325 -17.21 14.14 25.87
C ASN A 325 -17.11 12.61 25.68
N PRO A 326 -17.16 12.12 24.42
CA PRO A 326 -17.25 10.69 24.13
C PRO A 326 -15.93 9.96 24.41
N THR A 327 -16.03 8.68 24.78
CA THR A 327 -14.87 7.76 24.86
C THR A 327 -14.38 7.37 23.46
N VAL A 328 -13.24 6.67 23.40
CA VAL A 328 -12.66 6.13 22.15
C VAL A 328 -13.68 5.24 21.43
N GLU A 329 -14.30 4.33 22.18
CA GLU A 329 -15.28 3.36 21.70
C GLU A 329 -16.55 4.05 21.19
N GLN A 330 -17.01 5.10 21.88
CA GLN A 330 -18.16 5.91 21.46
C GLN A 330 -17.87 6.70 20.18
N VAL A 331 -16.66 7.26 20.03
CA VAL A 331 -16.25 7.94 18.78
C VAL A 331 -16.23 6.97 17.58
N ILE A 332 -15.76 5.74 17.79
CA ILE A 332 -15.78 4.68 16.78
C ILE A 332 -17.25 4.30 16.46
N ALA A 333 -18.08 4.07 17.48
CA ALA A 333 -19.50 3.73 17.31
C ALA A 333 -20.28 4.82 16.57
N PHE A 334 -20.02 6.09 16.88
CA PHE A 334 -20.62 7.23 16.18
C PHE A 334 -20.29 7.23 14.68
N LYS A 335 -19.05 6.93 14.29
CA LYS A 335 -18.67 6.84 12.86
C LYS A 335 -19.35 5.68 12.16
N ILE A 336 -19.40 4.50 12.79
CA ILE A 336 -20.11 3.32 12.27
C ILE A 336 -21.59 3.66 12.01
N GLN A 337 -22.25 4.38 12.92
CA GLN A 337 -23.65 4.78 12.80
C GLN A 337 -23.89 6.10 12.05
N ASN A 338 -22.84 6.72 11.49
CA ASN A 338 -22.93 8.02 10.79
C ASN A 338 -23.58 9.15 11.64
N VAL A 339 -23.28 9.17 12.95
CA VAL A 339 -23.61 10.27 13.86
C VAL A 339 -22.69 11.45 13.56
N SER A 340 -23.23 12.51 12.94
CA SER A 340 -22.48 13.72 12.61
C SER A 340 -22.61 14.78 13.72
N PRO A 341 -21.65 15.71 13.87
CA PRO A 341 -21.79 16.81 14.83
C PRO A 341 -23.02 17.69 14.52
N GLY A 342 -23.39 17.85 13.25
CA GLY A 342 -24.61 18.56 12.83
C GLY A 342 -25.90 17.85 13.24
N TYR A 343 -25.92 16.52 13.28
CA TYR A 343 -27.06 15.75 13.83
C TYR A 343 -27.19 15.97 15.34
N VAL A 344 -26.06 15.97 16.07
CA VAL A 344 -26.04 16.25 17.51
C VAL A 344 -26.59 17.65 17.80
N THR A 345 -26.08 18.69 17.11
CA THR A 345 -26.52 20.07 17.35
C THR A 345 -27.98 20.32 16.92
N ALA A 346 -28.46 19.64 15.88
CA ALA A 346 -29.87 19.70 15.46
C ALA A 346 -30.83 19.09 16.50
N LEU A 347 -30.49 17.95 17.10
CA LEU A 347 -31.31 17.40 18.18
C LEU A 347 -31.26 18.27 19.44
N GLN A 348 -30.10 18.85 19.77
CA GLN A 348 -29.95 19.77 20.89
C GLN A 348 -30.74 21.08 20.73
N SER A 349 -30.80 21.66 19.52
CA SER A 349 -31.63 22.86 19.26
C SER A 349 -33.13 22.55 19.35
N LEU A 350 -33.51 21.31 19.03
CA LEU A 350 -34.84 20.74 19.30
C LEU A 350 -35.03 20.29 20.77
N GLY A 351 -34.16 20.74 21.68
CA GLY A 351 -34.27 20.54 23.13
C GLY A 351 -33.90 19.15 23.63
N LEU A 352 -33.50 18.23 22.74
CA LEU A 352 -33.11 16.87 23.11
C LEU A 352 -31.63 16.84 23.51
N ARG A 353 -31.39 16.89 24.83
CA ARG A 353 -30.07 16.63 25.41
C ARG A 353 -29.87 15.12 25.61
N LEU A 354 -29.48 14.45 24.53
CA LEU A 354 -29.16 13.03 24.51
C LEU A 354 -27.72 12.76 24.96
N THR A 355 -27.49 11.64 25.65
CA THR A 355 -26.14 11.13 25.92
C THR A 355 -25.50 10.53 24.65
N ALA A 356 -24.23 10.13 24.72
CA ALA A 356 -23.56 9.48 23.59
C ALA A 356 -24.24 8.15 23.20
N ASP A 357 -24.63 7.33 24.18
CA ASP A 357 -25.27 6.04 23.92
C ASP A 357 -26.71 6.21 23.42
N ASP A 358 -27.41 7.25 23.90
CA ASP A 358 -28.71 7.67 23.36
C ASP A 358 -28.61 8.11 21.89
N LEU A 359 -27.58 8.86 21.51
CA LEU A 359 -27.37 9.33 20.13
C LEU A 359 -27.09 8.17 19.17
N VAL A 360 -26.31 7.18 19.61
CA VAL A 360 -26.12 5.91 18.87
C VAL A 360 -27.45 5.18 18.71
N SER A 361 -28.20 5.01 19.80
CA SER A 361 -29.48 4.30 19.82
C SER A 361 -30.53 4.98 18.94
N ALA A 362 -30.70 6.30 19.08
CA ALA A 362 -31.57 7.14 18.28
C ALA A 362 -31.26 7.01 16.79
N LYS A 363 -29.96 7.02 16.42
CA LYS A 363 -29.54 6.91 15.03
C LYS A 363 -29.82 5.53 14.44
N ILE A 364 -29.58 4.45 15.20
CA ILE A 364 -29.93 3.06 14.82
C ILE A 364 -31.44 2.91 14.62
N GLN A 365 -32.24 3.59 15.44
CA GLN A 365 -33.70 3.54 15.42
C GLN A 365 -34.32 4.50 14.39
N GLY A 366 -33.51 5.27 13.65
CA GLY A 366 -33.99 6.17 12.59
C GLY A 366 -34.59 7.48 13.09
N ILE A 367 -34.31 7.89 14.34
CA ILE A 367 -34.69 9.21 14.85
C ILE A 367 -33.92 10.29 14.08
N THR A 368 -34.65 11.18 13.41
CA THR A 368 -34.09 12.33 12.69
C THR A 368 -34.62 13.66 13.24
N PRO A 369 -33.94 14.80 13.00
CA PRO A 369 -34.46 16.12 13.41
C PRO A 369 -35.85 16.41 12.83
N GLU A 370 -36.11 15.99 11.59
CA GLU A 370 -37.40 16.18 10.90
C GLU A 370 -38.54 15.38 11.56
N LEU A 371 -38.25 14.19 12.10
CA LEU A 371 -39.21 13.41 12.88
C LEU A 371 -39.58 14.13 14.20
N VAL A 372 -38.59 14.74 14.85
CA VAL A 372 -38.77 15.50 16.09
C VAL A 372 -39.56 16.79 15.83
N GLU A 373 -39.32 17.47 14.71
CA GLU A 373 -40.12 18.62 14.27
C GLU A 373 -41.56 18.21 13.93
N SER A 374 -41.76 17.09 13.22
CA SER A 374 -43.10 16.55 12.93
C SER A 374 -43.88 16.26 14.22
N ALA A 375 -43.23 15.65 15.22
CA ALA A 375 -43.86 15.41 16.53
C ALA A 375 -44.28 16.72 17.23
N ARG A 376 -43.45 17.77 17.17
CA ARG A 376 -43.80 19.09 17.71
C ARG A 376 -44.97 19.73 16.96
N GLN A 377 -45.04 19.59 15.63
CA GLN A 377 -46.14 20.09 14.81
C GLN A 377 -47.48 19.39 15.13
N HIS A 378 -47.45 18.10 15.44
CA HIS A 378 -48.61 17.34 15.95
C HIS A 378 -48.98 17.67 17.41
N GLY A 379 -48.35 18.69 18.01
CA GLY A 379 -48.69 19.19 19.34
C GLY A 379 -48.03 18.43 20.51
N PHE A 380 -47.19 17.43 20.25
CA PHE A 380 -46.47 16.72 21.31
C PHE A 380 -45.43 17.63 21.98
N LYS A 381 -45.58 17.81 23.30
CA LYS A 381 -44.68 18.59 24.16
C LYS A 381 -43.80 17.66 25.01
N ASP A 382 -42.71 18.21 25.52
CA ASP A 382 -41.75 17.53 26.40
C ASP A 382 -41.29 16.18 25.84
N LEU A 383 -40.87 16.21 24.57
CA LEU A 383 -40.38 15.06 23.83
C LEU A 383 -39.09 14.54 24.47
N THR A 384 -39.07 13.25 24.77
CA THR A 384 -37.89 12.47 25.16
C THR A 384 -37.60 11.45 24.07
N LEU A 385 -36.41 10.82 24.10
CA LEU A 385 -36.05 9.76 23.17
C LEU A 385 -37.09 8.62 23.21
N ASP A 386 -37.46 8.13 24.40
CA ASP A 386 -38.45 7.06 24.56
C ASP A 386 -39.82 7.42 23.97
N LYS A 387 -40.30 8.67 24.18
CA LYS A 387 -41.56 9.14 23.59
C LYS A 387 -41.51 9.15 22.07
N LEU A 388 -40.41 9.64 21.50
CA LEU A 388 -40.23 9.69 20.04
C LEU A 388 -40.22 8.28 19.44
N LEU A 389 -39.52 7.35 20.09
CA LEU A 389 -39.50 5.93 19.70
C LEU A 389 -40.88 5.27 19.81
N GLN A 390 -41.64 5.61 20.85
CA GLN A 390 -43.02 5.14 20.99
C GLN A 390 -43.91 5.69 19.87
N LEU A 391 -43.84 6.99 19.57
CA LEU A 391 -44.62 7.62 18.48
C LEU A 391 -44.27 7.03 17.11
N GLN A 392 -42.97 6.79 16.85
CA GLN A 392 -42.47 6.17 15.62
C GLN A 392 -42.97 4.72 15.48
N ARG A 393 -42.96 3.91 16.56
CA ARG A 393 -43.49 2.54 16.54
C ARG A 393 -45.01 2.46 16.31
N ILE A 394 -45.75 3.48 16.72
CA ILE A 394 -47.22 3.55 16.52
C ILE A 394 -47.57 4.11 15.13
N GLY A 395 -46.60 4.67 14.39
CA GLY A 395 -46.81 5.21 13.03
C GLY A 395 -47.49 6.59 12.98
N VAL A 396 -47.68 7.25 14.13
CA VAL A 396 -48.43 8.53 14.25
C VAL A 396 -47.73 9.70 13.53
N LEU A 397 -46.47 9.52 13.13
CA LEU A 397 -45.64 10.57 12.52
C LEU A 397 -45.29 10.29 11.05
N ASP A 398 -45.82 9.20 10.46
CA ASP A 398 -45.60 8.89 9.05
C ASP A 398 -46.40 9.84 8.16
N LYS A 399 -45.75 10.41 7.14
CA LYS A 399 -46.37 11.30 6.13
C LYS A 399 -47.39 10.60 5.19
N HIS A 400 -47.75 9.37 5.50
CA HIS A 400 -48.78 8.58 4.82
C HIS A 400 -49.93 8.19 5.77
N ALA A 401 -49.89 8.62 7.03
CA ALA A 401 -50.97 8.45 8.01
C ALA A 401 -52.02 9.59 7.92
N ASP A 402 -52.35 10.02 6.70
CA ASP A 402 -53.58 10.79 6.46
C ASP A 402 -54.77 9.82 6.55
N ILE A 403 -55.60 9.99 7.59
CA ILE A 403 -56.91 9.33 7.77
C ILE A 403 -57.99 10.42 7.78
#